data_AF-H9FE77-F1
#
_entry.id   AF-H9FE77-F1
#
_cell.length_a   1.000
_cell.length_b   1.000
_cell.length_c   1.000
_cell.angle_alpha   90.00
_cell.angle_beta   90.00
_cell.angle_gamma   90.00
#
_symmetry.space_group_name_H-M   'P 1'
#
loop_
_entity.id
_entity.type
_entity.pdbx_description
1 polymer ?
#
loop_
_entity_poly.entity_id
_entity_poly.type
_entity_poly.pdbx_seq_one_letter_code
_entity_poly.pdbx_strand_id
1 'polypeptide(L)'
;FYNNSVETTGWGILEIRAGYGSQALSNEIIMFVAGFLEGYLTAPHMNDHYTNLYPQLIRKPSIMDEVQDFMEKQDKWTRKNIKAYKDDSFWRHTGYVMAQIDGLYVGAKRRAILEGTKPMTLFQ
;
A
#
# COMPACT_ATOMS: atom_id res chain seq x y z
N PHE A 1 6.15 -8.47 12.40
CA PHE A 1 7.54 -7.95 12.43
C PHE A 1 8.08 -7.92 11.00
N TYR A 2 9.19 -7.22 10.78
CA TYR A 2 9.94 -7.30 9.53
C TYR A 2 11.38 -7.70 9.82
N ASN A 3 11.78 -8.89 9.38
CA ASN A 3 13.14 -9.38 9.46
C ASN A 3 13.88 -8.97 8.18
N ASN A 4 14.79 -7.99 8.31
CA ASN A 4 15.56 -7.49 7.19
C ASN A 4 16.81 -8.35 6.94
N SER A 5 16.60 -9.55 6.40
CA SER A 5 17.65 -10.52 6.05
C SER A 5 17.95 -10.59 4.56
N VAL A 6 17.64 -9.53 3.81
CA VAL A 6 17.78 -9.54 2.33
C VAL A 6 19.23 -9.71 1.90
N GLU A 7 20.18 -9.08 2.59
CA GLU A 7 21.61 -9.19 2.27
C GLU A 7 22.22 -10.54 2.67
N THR A 8 21.64 -11.22 3.66
CA THR A 8 22.17 -12.47 4.20
C THR A 8 21.55 -13.72 3.58
N THR A 9 20.26 -13.65 3.22
CA THR A 9 19.49 -14.80 2.72
C THR A 9 18.89 -14.58 1.33
N GLY A 10 18.92 -13.35 0.82
CA GLY A 10 18.16 -12.95 -0.37
C GLY A 10 16.70 -12.57 -0.09
N TRP A 11 16.22 -12.69 1.15
CA TRP A 11 14.81 -12.47 1.51
C TRP A 11 14.65 -11.52 2.70
N GLY A 12 13.79 -10.51 2.54
CA GLY A 12 13.14 -9.84 3.67
C GLY A 12 11.88 -10.61 4.08
N ILE A 13 11.69 -10.87 5.37
CA ILE A 13 10.56 -11.69 5.86
C ILE A 13 9.62 -10.81 6.69
N LEU A 14 8.39 -10.64 6.21
CA LEU A 14 7.34 -9.89 6.88
C LEU A 14 6.27 -10.85 7.43
N GLU A 15 5.89 -10.68 8.70
CA GLU A 15 4.72 -11.34 9.29
C GLU A 15 3.82 -10.30 9.97
N ILE A 16 2.52 -10.33 9.67
CA ILE A 16 1.52 -9.43 10.26
C ILE A 16 0.38 -10.25 10.84
N ARG A 17 -0.04 -9.89 12.05
CA ARG A 17 -1.25 -10.39 12.70
C ARG A 17 -2.11 -9.19 13.10
N ALA A 18 -3.23 -9.00 12.41
CA ALA A 18 -4.16 -7.90 12.66
C ALA A 18 -5.53 -8.46 13.09
N GLY A 19 -6.25 -7.73 13.94
CA GLY A 19 -7.58 -8.15 14.43
C GLY A 19 -7.59 -9.16 15.58
N TYR A 20 -6.43 -9.56 16.09
CA TYR A 20 -6.27 -10.51 17.20
C TYR A 20 -5.99 -9.83 18.56
N GLY A 21 -6.24 -8.53 18.66
CA GLY A 21 -6.07 -7.76 19.90
C GLY A 21 -7.31 -7.82 20.81
N SER A 22 -7.28 -7.05 21.89
CA SER A 22 -8.41 -6.93 22.84
C SER A 22 -9.62 -6.19 22.26
N GLN A 23 -9.43 -5.37 21.23
CA GLN A 23 -10.49 -4.60 20.59
C GLN A 23 -11.14 -5.38 19.45
N ALA A 24 -12.46 -5.47 19.46
CA ALA A 24 -13.23 -5.92 18.31
C ALA A 24 -13.23 -4.81 17.23
N LEU A 25 -12.68 -5.12 16.06
CA LEU A 25 -12.55 -4.21 14.93
C LEU A 25 -13.38 -4.73 13.75
N SER A 26 -13.92 -3.82 12.93
CA SER A 26 -14.52 -4.24 11.66
C SER A 26 -13.44 -4.74 10.70
N ASN A 27 -13.85 -5.56 9.72
CA ASN A 27 -12.95 -6.10 8.71
C ASN A 27 -12.17 -5.00 7.98
N GLU A 28 -12.83 -3.91 7.63
CA GLU A 28 -12.22 -2.75 6.96
C GLU A 28 -11.08 -2.16 7.81
N ILE A 29 -11.30 -2.01 9.12
CA ILE A 29 -10.26 -1.50 10.02
C ILE A 29 -9.13 -2.50 10.18
N ILE A 30 -9.42 -3.81 10.29
CA ILE A 30 -8.40 -4.86 10.37
C ILE A 30 -7.47 -4.80 9.15
N MET A 31 -8.04 -4.67 7.94
CA MET A 31 -7.26 -4.55 6.71
C MET A 31 -6.44 -3.26 6.67
N PHE A 32 -7.04 -2.14 7.08
CA PHE A 32 -6.33 -0.86 7.16
C PHE A 32 -5.14 -0.92 8.12
N VAL A 33 -5.29 -1.46 9.33
CA VAL A 33 -4.18 -1.54 10.30
C VAL A 33 -3.12 -2.55 9.89
N ALA A 34 -3.50 -3.62 9.17
CA ALA A 34 -2.54 -4.55 8.57
C ALA A 34 -1.66 -3.82 7.55
N GLY A 35 -2.27 -3.08 6.61
CA GLY A 35 -1.53 -2.26 5.65
C GLY A 35 -0.67 -1.20 6.32
N PHE A 36 -1.21 -0.49 7.32
CA PHE A 36 -0.46 0.51 8.07
C PHE A 36 0.82 -0.07 8.68
N LEU A 37 0.72 -1.23 9.34
CA LEU A 37 1.87 -1.86 9.98
C LEU A 37 2.90 -2.32 8.93
N GLU A 38 2.44 -2.87 7.80
CA GLU A 38 3.31 -3.22 6.67
C GLU A 38 4.09 -2.01 6.20
N GLY A 39 3.39 -0.95 5.77
CA GLY A 39 4.00 0.24 5.18
C GLY A 39 4.94 0.92 6.16
N TYR A 40 4.60 0.95 7.44
CA TYR A 40 5.48 1.49 8.47
C TYR A 40 6.81 0.72 8.60
N LEU A 41 6.74 -0.61 8.52
CA LEU A 41 7.91 -1.47 8.68
C LEU A 41 8.79 -1.51 7.43
N THR A 42 8.20 -1.41 6.23
CA THR A 42 8.89 -1.66 4.96
C THR A 42 9.13 -0.41 4.11
N ALA A 43 8.71 0.79 4.53
CA ALA A 43 8.82 2.03 3.73
C ALA A 43 10.20 2.25 3.07
N PRO A 44 11.35 2.04 3.74
CA PRO A 44 12.66 2.21 3.09
C PRO A 44 12.82 1.27 1.87
N HIS A 45 12.49 -0.01 2.03
CA HIS A 45 12.57 -0.99 0.95
C HIS A 45 11.48 -0.79 -0.12
N MET A 46 10.32 -0.24 0.22
CA MET A 46 9.32 0.17 -0.77
C MET A 46 9.91 1.25 -1.70
N ASN A 47 10.60 2.25 -1.12
CA ASN A 47 11.25 3.30 -1.90
C ASN A 47 12.40 2.76 -2.76
N ASP A 48 13.22 1.84 -2.23
CA ASP A 48 14.29 1.21 -3.01
C ASP A 48 13.71 0.39 -4.16
N HIS A 49 12.64 -0.37 -3.91
CA HIS A 49 11.96 -1.16 -4.93
C HIS A 49 11.39 -0.28 -6.05
N TYR A 50 10.73 0.83 -5.69
CA TYR A 50 10.26 1.82 -6.66
C TYR A 50 11.43 2.41 -7.47
N THR A 51 12.51 2.84 -6.79
CA THR A 51 13.68 3.45 -7.43
C THR A 51 14.34 2.50 -8.43
N ASN A 52 14.38 1.21 -8.12
CA ASN A 52 14.98 0.18 -8.97
C ASN A 52 14.09 -0.17 -10.18
N LEU A 53 12.77 -0.26 -10.00
CA LEU A 53 11.85 -0.70 -11.07
C LEU A 53 11.38 0.44 -11.97
N TYR A 54 11.23 1.65 -11.44
CA TYR A 54 10.76 2.81 -12.19
C TYR A 54 11.47 2.99 -13.55
N PRO A 55 12.82 3.05 -13.63
CA PRO A 55 13.51 3.23 -14.91
C PRO A 55 13.43 2.02 -15.84
N GLN A 56 13.08 0.83 -15.33
CA GLN A 56 12.92 -0.38 -16.16
C GLN A 56 11.65 -0.31 -16.99
N LEU A 57 10.57 0.24 -16.40
CA LEU A 57 9.24 0.35 -16.99
C LEU A 57 9.06 1.69 -17.70
N ILE A 58 9.48 2.79 -17.07
CA ILE A 58 9.26 4.15 -17.53
C ILE A 58 10.52 4.67 -18.20
N ARG A 59 10.66 4.34 -19.49
CA ARG A 59 11.84 4.71 -20.29
C ARG A 59 11.71 6.07 -20.97
N LYS A 60 10.51 6.66 -20.98
CA LYS A 60 10.20 7.96 -21.56
C LYS A 60 9.20 8.70 -20.67
N PRO A 61 9.35 10.02 -20.49
CA PRO A 61 8.40 10.81 -19.70
C PRO A 61 6.95 10.69 -20.18
N SER A 62 6.70 10.60 -21.49
CA SER A 62 5.34 10.47 -22.02
C SER A 62 4.61 9.20 -21.55
N ILE A 63 5.34 8.11 -21.25
CA ILE A 63 4.74 6.88 -20.71
C ILE A 63 4.23 7.12 -19.29
N MET A 64 4.93 7.98 -18.52
CA MET A 64 4.50 8.33 -17.16
C MET A 64 3.15 9.02 -17.16
N ASP A 65 2.93 9.97 -18.07
CA ASP A 65 1.67 10.70 -18.17
C ASP A 65 0.49 9.76 -18.46
N GLU A 66 0.66 8.80 -19.38
CA GLU A 66 -0.36 7.80 -19.71
C GLU A 66 -0.62 6.82 -18.55
N VAL A 67 0.44 6.35 -17.88
CA VAL A 67 0.31 5.47 -16.71
C VAL A 67 -0.40 6.19 -15.57
N GLN A 68 -0.05 7.45 -15.30
CA GLN A 68 -0.69 8.23 -14.25
C GLN A 68 -2.16 8.46 -14.54
N ASP A 69 -2.53 8.87 -15.76
CA ASP A 69 -3.92 9.08 -16.16
C ASP A 69 -4.74 7.78 -16.03
N PHE A 70 -4.19 6.64 -16.46
CA PHE A 70 -4.85 5.35 -16.35
C PHE A 70 -5.08 4.95 -14.88
N MET A 71 -4.03 5.00 -14.06
CA MET A 71 -4.10 4.60 -12.65
C MET A 71 -5.06 5.50 -11.87
N GLU A 72 -5.07 6.81 -12.12
CA GLU A 72 -6.01 7.74 -11.49
C GLU A 72 -7.47 7.44 -11.86
N LYS A 73 -7.75 7.17 -13.14
CA LYS A 73 -9.11 6.82 -13.60
C LYS A 73 -9.56 5.48 -13.02
N GLN A 74 -8.65 4.51 -12.95
CA GLN A 74 -8.93 3.17 -12.42
C GLN A 74 -9.20 3.20 -10.91
N ASP A 75 -8.42 3.94 -10.12
CA ASP A 75 -8.66 4.11 -8.68
C ASP A 75 -9.99 4.82 -8.41
N LYS A 76 -10.27 5.94 -9.13
CA LYS A 76 -11.55 6.67 -9.03
C LYS A 76 -12.74 5.78 -9.37
N TRP A 77 -12.65 4.99 -10.44
CA TRP A 77 -13.69 4.03 -10.82
C TRP A 77 -13.89 2.97 -9.74
N THR A 78 -12.81 2.40 -9.21
CA THR A 78 -12.85 1.37 -8.16
C THR A 78 -13.55 1.89 -6.90
N ARG A 79 -13.11 3.06 -6.39
CA ARG A 79 -13.69 3.69 -5.20
C ARG A 79 -15.15 4.07 -5.39
N LYS A 80 -15.54 4.52 -6.59
CA LYS A 80 -16.94 4.81 -6.92
C LYS A 80 -17.81 3.55 -6.81
N ASN A 81 -17.36 2.43 -7.37
CA ASN A 81 -18.14 1.19 -7.36
C ASN A 81 -18.22 0.56 -5.96
N ILE A 82 -17.13 0.55 -5.18
CA ILE A 82 -17.16 0.12 -3.76
C ILE A 82 -18.21 0.90 -2.99
N LYS A 83 -18.30 2.22 -3.20
CA LYS A 83 -19.28 3.07 -2.53
C LYS A 83 -20.72 2.80 -3.00
N ALA A 84 -20.91 2.48 -4.28
CA ALA A 84 -22.23 2.26 -4.87
C ALA A 84 -22.82 0.89 -4.52
N TYR A 85 -21.98 -0.14 -4.37
CA TYR A 85 -22.40 -1.53 -4.24
C TYR A 85 -21.95 -2.14 -2.90
N LYS A 86 -22.23 -1.46 -1.77
CA LYS A 86 -21.73 -1.88 -0.45
C LYS A 86 -22.25 -3.25 0.03
N ASP A 87 -23.47 -3.59 -0.38
CA ASP A 87 -24.13 -4.84 0.03
C ASP A 87 -23.67 -6.03 -0.82
N ASP A 88 -23.14 -5.76 -2.02
CA ASP A 88 -22.57 -6.77 -2.90
C ASP A 88 -21.28 -7.36 -2.30
N SER A 89 -21.19 -8.69 -2.28
CA SER A 89 -20.08 -9.38 -1.63
C SER A 89 -18.75 -9.16 -2.33
N PHE A 90 -18.75 -9.04 -3.67
CA PHE A 90 -17.55 -8.78 -4.45
C PHE A 90 -17.02 -7.38 -4.12
N TRP A 91 -17.85 -6.34 -4.24
CA TRP A 91 -17.44 -4.96 -3.99
C TRP A 91 -17.07 -4.69 -2.54
N ARG A 92 -17.69 -5.39 -1.59
CA ARG A 92 -17.28 -5.34 -0.18
C ARG A 92 -15.84 -5.85 0.03
N HIS A 93 -15.48 -6.98 -0.58
CA HIS A 93 -14.11 -7.50 -0.48
C HIS A 93 -13.10 -6.66 -1.29
N THR A 94 -13.50 -6.07 -2.42
CA THR A 94 -12.67 -5.06 -3.09
C THR A 94 -12.40 -3.88 -2.15
N GLY A 95 -13.40 -3.46 -1.37
CA GLY A 95 -13.24 -2.46 -0.30
C GLY A 95 -12.20 -2.83 0.75
N TYR A 96 -12.13 -4.11 1.14
CA TYR A 96 -11.12 -4.61 2.08
C TYR A 96 -9.70 -4.51 1.54
N VAL A 97 -9.49 -4.86 0.26
CA VAL A 97 -8.21 -4.70 -0.41
C VAL A 97 -7.82 -3.22 -0.49
N MET A 98 -8.74 -2.34 -0.89
CA MET A 98 -8.47 -0.90 -0.94
C MET A 98 -8.18 -0.30 0.44
N ALA A 99 -8.84 -0.78 1.50
CA ALA A 99 -8.54 -0.36 2.86
C ALA A 99 -7.11 -0.74 3.29
N GLN A 100 -6.62 -1.92 2.90
CA GLN A 100 -5.23 -2.31 3.14
C GLN A 100 -4.25 -1.44 2.37
N ILE A 101 -4.53 -1.11 1.11
CA ILE A 101 -3.70 -0.20 0.29
C ILE A 101 -3.66 1.21 0.93
N ASP A 102 -4.80 1.72 1.37
CA ASP A 102 -4.88 3.02 2.07
C ASP A 102 -4.07 2.98 3.37
N GLY A 103 -4.15 1.87 4.11
CA GLY A 103 -3.32 1.60 5.28
C GLY A 103 -1.83 1.64 4.96
N LEU A 104 -1.41 0.92 3.92
CA LEU A 104 -0.02 0.83 3.44
C LEU A 104 0.56 2.22 3.16
N TYR A 105 -0.17 3.04 2.40
CA TYR A 105 0.22 4.42 2.10
C TYR A 105 0.40 5.26 3.38
N VAL A 106 -0.58 5.20 4.30
CA VAL A 106 -0.54 5.97 5.54
C VAL A 106 0.62 5.51 6.46
N GLY A 107 0.85 4.21 6.53
CA GLY A 107 1.97 3.62 7.29
C GLY A 107 3.33 4.05 6.76
N ALA A 108 3.53 3.94 5.45
CA ALA A 108 4.77 4.36 4.78
C ALA A 108 5.02 5.86 4.95
N LYS A 109 3.97 6.69 4.79
CA LYS A 109 4.04 8.13 5.03
C LYS A 109 4.42 8.45 6.47
N ARG A 110 3.84 7.74 7.45
CA ARG A 110 4.18 7.93 8.87
C ARG A 110 5.65 7.61 9.12
N ARG A 111 6.17 6.52 8.54
CA ARG A 111 7.58 6.14 8.67
C ARG A 111 8.50 7.22 8.11
N ALA A 112 8.23 7.70 6.89
CA ALA A 112 9.04 8.74 6.25
C ALA A 112 9.08 10.04 7.07
N ILE A 113 7.92 10.49 7.58
CA ILE A 113 7.84 11.70 8.42
C ILE A 113 8.69 11.54 9.69
N LEU A 114 8.65 10.37 10.34
CA LEU A 114 9.42 10.13 11.56
C LEU A 114 10.93 10.10 11.31
N GLU A 115 11.36 9.65 10.13
CA GLU A 115 12.77 9.62 9.73
C GLU A 115 13.24 10.92 9.07
N GLY A 116 12.35 11.91 8.91
CA GLY A 116 12.68 13.17 8.25
C GLY A 116 12.93 13.04 6.74
N THR A 117 12.42 11.98 6.11
CA THR A 117 12.54 11.73 4.66
C THR A 117 11.28 12.15 3.92
N LYS A 118 11.38 12.36 2.60
CA LYS A 118 10.23 12.70 1.75
C LYS A 118 9.31 11.47 1.65
N PRO A 119 8.01 11.58 2.01
CA PRO A 119 7.08 10.47 1.84
C PRO A 119 6.87 10.11 0.37
N MET A 120 6.71 8.81 0.09
CA MET A 120 6.17 8.33 -1.18
C MET A 120 4.76 8.91 -1.39
N THR A 121 4.42 9.22 -2.64
CA THR A 121 3.04 9.59 -2.98
C THR A 121 2.16 8.34 -3.09
N LEU A 122 0.83 8.49 -3.15
CA LEU A 122 -0.07 7.35 -3.38
C LEU A 122 0.14 6.68 -4.74
N PHE A 123 0.73 7.40 -5.70
CA PHE A 123 1.00 6.91 -7.05
C PHE A 123 2.34 6.17 -7.17
N GLN A 124 3.30 6.47 -6.29
CA GLN A 124 4.63 5.81 -6.26
C GLN A 124 4.54 4.51 -5.48
#